data_AF-A0A5C5TXX1-F1
#
_entry.id   AF-A0A5C5TXX1-F1
#
_cell.length_a   1.000
_cell.length_b   1.000
_cell.length_c   1.000
_cell.angle_alpha   90.00
_cell.angle_beta   90.00
_cell.angle_gamma   90.00
#
_symmetry.space_group_name_H-M   'P 1'
#
loop_
_entity.id
_entity.type
_entity.pdbx_description
1 polymer ?
#
loop_
_entity_poly.entity_id
_entity_poly.type
_entity_poly.pdbx_seq_one_letter_code
_entity_poly.pdbx_strand_id
1 'polypeptide(L)'
;MTTLGHWGSTESRRGTTRAGATEATVGEVLELTKQALWLVLILSGPPIAAAAIVGLVVAFLQAATQIQEQTFAYALKFVAIVLALFVTGALIGGTLYTYSNRIFLEFPGLIRR
;
A
#
# COMPACT_ATOMS: atom_id res chain seq x y z
N MET A 1 21.49 -31.48 58.26
CA MET A 1 20.40 -31.45 57.27
C MET A 1 19.75 -30.07 57.26
N THR A 2 20.31 -29.08 56.54
CA THR A 2 19.57 -27.89 56.08
C THR A 2 20.43 -27.11 55.08
N THR A 3 20.33 -27.45 53.80
CA THR A 3 20.76 -26.55 52.71
C THR A 3 19.51 -25.90 52.15
N LEU A 4 19.25 -24.67 52.60
CA LEU A 4 18.12 -23.85 52.21
C LEU A 4 18.27 -23.45 50.73
N GLY A 5 17.32 -23.88 49.91
CA GLY A 5 17.21 -23.48 48.51
C GLY A 5 16.99 -21.97 48.40
N HIS A 6 17.99 -21.27 47.87
CA HIS A 6 17.96 -19.82 47.64
C HIS A 6 17.72 -19.46 46.15
N TRP A 7 17.32 -20.42 45.31
CA TRP A 7 17.35 -20.28 43.85
C TRP A 7 16.09 -19.66 43.20
N GLY A 8 15.40 -18.71 43.84
CA GLY A 8 14.05 -18.28 43.40
C GLY A 8 13.83 -16.84 42.91
N SER A 9 14.72 -15.87 43.12
CA SER A 9 14.32 -14.45 43.10
C SER A 9 14.76 -13.61 41.88
N THR A 10 15.44 -14.17 40.88
CA THR A 10 16.04 -13.36 39.79
C THR A 10 15.31 -13.41 38.44
N GLU A 11 14.22 -14.18 38.28
CA GLU A 11 13.56 -14.37 36.97
C GLU A 11 12.44 -13.34 36.66
N SER A 12 11.86 -12.68 37.66
CA SER A 12 10.57 -11.96 37.52
C SER A 12 10.64 -10.60 36.78
N ARG A 13 11.82 -10.01 36.59
CA ARG A 13 11.96 -8.68 35.93
C ARG A 13 12.12 -8.70 34.40
N ARG A 14 12.24 -9.87 33.76
CA ARG A 14 12.54 -9.98 32.32
C ARG A 14 11.30 -9.93 31.39
N GLY A 15 10.09 -10.09 31.91
CA GLY A 15 8.87 -10.19 31.10
C GLY A 15 8.24 -8.86 30.65
N THR A 16 8.31 -7.82 31.48
CA THR A 16 7.60 -6.55 31.25
C THR A 16 8.25 -5.66 30.18
N THR A 17 9.58 -5.71 30.03
CA THR A 17 10.30 -4.90 29.03
C THR A 17 10.11 -5.40 27.59
N ARG A 18 9.91 -6.70 27.38
CA ARG A 18 9.73 -7.28 26.03
C ARG A 18 8.33 -7.07 25.46
N ALA A 19 7.30 -7.11 26.30
CA ALA A 19 5.92 -6.88 25.86
C ALA A 19 5.72 -5.45 25.34
N GLY A 20 6.25 -4.45 26.05
CA GLY A 20 6.13 -3.05 25.64
C GLY A 20 6.88 -2.70 24.34
N ALA A 21 7.98 -3.41 24.04
CA ALA A 21 8.70 -3.24 22.77
C ALA A 21 7.84 -3.72 21.59
N THR A 22 7.27 -4.94 21.67
CA THR A 22 6.42 -5.51 20.62
C THR A 22 5.17 -4.67 20.35
N GLU A 23 4.51 -4.16 21.40
CA GLU A 23 3.32 -3.31 21.25
C GLU A 23 3.62 -2.00 20.51
N ALA A 24 4.77 -1.37 20.81
CA ALA A 24 5.21 -0.17 20.12
C ALA A 24 5.53 -0.44 18.63
N THR A 25 6.22 -1.54 18.32
CA THR A 25 6.56 -1.91 16.94
C THR A 25 5.31 -2.22 16.13
N VAL A 26 4.33 -2.93 16.71
CA VAL A 26 3.07 -3.26 16.04
C VAL A 26 2.29 -1.98 15.73
N GLY A 27 2.29 -0.99 16.64
CA GLY A 27 1.68 0.32 16.39
C GLY A 27 2.31 1.07 15.22
N GLU A 28 3.63 1.08 15.12
CA GLU A 28 4.35 1.70 13.98
C GLU A 28 4.07 1.00 12.65
N VAL A 29 4.10 -0.34 12.62
CA VAL A 29 3.78 -1.11 11.41
C VAL A 29 2.33 -0.86 10.96
N LEU A 30 1.40 -0.72 11.90
CA LEU A 30 0.00 -0.42 11.59
C LEU A 30 -0.16 0.97 10.96
N GLU A 31 0.51 1.99 11.49
CA GLU A 31 0.47 3.34 10.93
C GLU A 31 1.11 3.42 9.54
N LEU A 32 2.25 2.75 9.33
CA LEU A 32 2.85 2.62 7.99
C LEU A 32 1.89 1.94 7.00
N THR A 33 1.22 0.88 7.43
CA THR A 33 0.26 0.15 6.59
C THR A 33 -0.95 1.02 6.22
N LYS A 34 -1.50 1.76 7.18
CA LYS A 34 -2.59 2.71 6.95
C LYS A 34 -2.18 3.82 5.98
N GLN A 35 -0.97 4.34 6.12
CA GLN A 35 -0.44 5.38 5.24
C GLN A 35 -0.24 4.85 3.80
N ALA A 36 0.24 3.61 3.65
CA ALA A 36 0.32 2.94 2.35
C ALA A 36 -1.07 2.76 1.69
N LEU A 37 -2.06 2.29 2.45
CA LEU A 37 -3.45 2.16 1.98
C LEU A 37 -4.03 3.49 1.50
N TRP A 38 -3.80 4.56 2.25
CA TRP A 38 -4.21 5.91 1.86
C TRP A 38 -3.54 6.38 0.58
N LEU A 39 -2.24 6.08 0.43
CA LEU A 39 -1.48 6.40 -0.77
C LEU A 39 -2.05 5.67 -1.99
N VAL A 40 -2.32 4.37 -1.88
CA VAL A 40 -2.94 3.58 -2.95
C VAL A 40 -4.30 4.16 -3.36
N LEU A 41 -5.12 4.56 -2.38
CA LEU A 41 -6.43 5.14 -2.64
C LEU A 41 -6.33 6.46 -3.45
N ILE A 42 -5.41 7.35 -3.08
CA ILE A 42 -5.23 8.63 -3.78
C ILE A 42 -4.57 8.42 -5.15
N LEU A 43 -3.54 7.58 -5.23
CA LEU A 43 -2.79 7.35 -6.47
C LEU A 43 -3.63 6.63 -7.53
N SER A 44 -4.58 5.79 -7.12
CA SER A 44 -5.49 5.10 -8.04
C SER A 44 -6.64 5.99 -8.54
N GLY A 45 -6.99 7.06 -7.83
CA GLY A 45 -8.09 7.96 -8.21
C GLY A 45 -7.98 8.52 -9.64
N PRO A 46 -6.88 9.19 -10.03
CA PRO A 46 -6.70 9.76 -11.36
C PRO A 46 -6.80 8.74 -12.52
N PRO A 47 -6.08 7.59 -12.51
CA PRO A 47 -6.21 6.62 -13.59
C PRO A 47 -7.59 5.96 -13.62
N ILE A 48 -8.25 5.73 -12.48
CA ILE A 48 -9.61 5.20 -12.43
C ILE A 48 -10.60 6.20 -13.06
N ALA A 49 -10.50 7.49 -12.71
CA ALA A 49 -11.37 8.52 -13.27
C ALA A 49 -11.19 8.64 -14.79
N ALA A 50 -9.95 8.64 -15.27
CA ALA A 50 -9.66 8.65 -16.71
C ALA A 50 -10.22 7.40 -17.41
N ALA A 51 -10.03 6.21 -16.83
CA ALA A 51 -10.58 4.97 -17.37
C ALA A 51 -12.12 4.98 -17.40
N ALA A 52 -12.77 5.55 -16.38
CA ALA A 52 -14.23 5.68 -16.33
C ALA A 52 -14.77 6.61 -17.43
N ILE A 53 -14.16 7.78 -17.62
CA ILE A 53 -14.55 8.74 -18.66
C ILE A 53 -14.39 8.10 -20.05
N VAL A 54 -13.23 7.50 -20.33
CA VAL A 54 -13.02 6.90 -21.64
C VAL A 54 -13.92 5.67 -21.84
N GLY A 55 -14.11 4.85 -20.81
CA GLY A 55 -15.05 3.73 -20.86
C GLY A 55 -16.48 4.17 -21.21
N LEU A 56 -16.93 5.31 -20.69
CA LEU A 56 -18.22 5.90 -21.00
C LEU A 56 -18.30 6.36 -22.46
N VAL A 57 -17.28 7.07 -22.95
CA VAL A 57 -17.21 7.55 -24.35
C VAL A 57 -17.22 6.36 -25.32
N VAL A 58 -16.45 5.31 -25.03
CA VAL A 58 -16.42 4.10 -25.85
C VAL A 58 -17.77 3.39 -25.85
N ALA A 59 -18.44 3.27 -24.70
CA ALA A 59 -19.76 2.65 -24.61
C ALA A 59 -20.81 3.43 -25.41
N PHE A 60 -20.74 4.78 -25.40
CA PHE A 60 -21.61 5.62 -26.20
C PHE A 60 -21.37 5.44 -27.72
N LEU A 61 -20.11 5.42 -28.16
CA LEU A 61 -19.75 5.18 -29.57
C LEU A 61 -20.23 3.80 -30.05
N GLN A 62 -20.11 2.77 -29.20
CA GLN A 62 -20.61 1.43 -29.48
C GLN A 62 -22.13 1.41 -29.67
N ALA A 63 -22.87 2.12 -28.82
CA ALA A 63 -24.32 2.22 -28.92
C ALA A 63 -24.75 3.02 -30.17
N ALA A 64 -24.08 4.13 -30.49
CA ALA A 64 -24.44 5.01 -31.58
C ALA A 64 -24.15 4.43 -32.97
N THR A 65 -23.08 3.63 -33.12
CA THR A 65 -22.65 3.09 -34.42
C THR A 65 -23.11 1.66 -34.69
N GLN A 66 -23.78 1.02 -33.74
CA GLN A 66 -24.21 -0.39 -33.81
C GLN A 66 -23.06 -1.40 -34.08
N ILE A 67 -21.79 -0.99 -33.97
CA ILE A 67 -20.64 -1.89 -34.11
C ILE A 67 -20.47 -2.69 -32.82
N GLN A 68 -20.92 -3.94 -32.84
CA GLN A 68 -20.83 -4.90 -31.73
C GLN A 68 -19.62 -5.85 -31.85
N GLU A 69 -18.60 -5.51 -32.62
CA GLU A 69 -17.36 -6.28 -32.71
C GLU A 69 -16.57 -6.15 -31.40
N GLN A 70 -16.64 -7.18 -30.54
CA GLN A 70 -15.99 -7.19 -29.23
C GLN A 70 -14.48 -6.91 -29.30
N THR A 71 -13.80 -7.36 -30.35
CA THR A 71 -12.34 -7.20 -30.49
C THR A 71 -11.93 -5.72 -30.59
N PHE A 72 -12.69 -4.92 -31.35
CA PHE A 72 -12.44 -3.48 -31.50
C PHE A 72 -12.71 -2.73 -30.19
N ALA A 73 -13.80 -3.11 -29.50
CA ALA A 73 -14.16 -2.60 -28.19
C ALA A 73 -13.06 -2.80 -27.14
N TYR A 74 -12.47 -4.00 -27.10
CA TYR A 74 -11.38 -4.31 -26.17
C TYR A 74 -10.11 -3.53 -26.49
N ALA A 75 -9.73 -3.43 -27.76
CA ALA A 75 -8.56 -2.68 -28.19
C ALA A 75 -8.66 -1.19 -27.81
N LEU A 76 -9.83 -0.56 -28.06
CA LEU A 76 -10.03 0.86 -27.77
C LEU A 76 -9.99 1.15 -26.26
N LYS A 77 -10.61 0.29 -25.44
CA LYS A 77 -10.53 0.39 -23.97
C LYS A 77 -9.11 0.19 -23.44
N PHE A 78 -8.34 -0.73 -24.03
CA PHE A 78 -6.96 -0.97 -23.62
C PHE A 78 -6.07 0.25 -23.88
N VAL A 79 -6.12 0.83 -25.09
CA VAL A 79 -5.37 2.04 -25.43
C VAL A 79 -5.70 3.19 -24.49
N ALA A 80 -6.98 3.36 -24.15
CA ALA A 80 -7.42 4.37 -23.19
C ALA A 80 -6.79 4.21 -21.80
N ILE A 81 -6.78 2.98 -21.27
CA ILE A 81 -6.17 2.69 -19.96
C ILE A 81 -4.66 2.93 -20.02
N VAL A 82 -3.98 2.50 -21.09
CA VAL A 82 -2.54 2.73 -21.26
C VAL A 82 -2.22 4.22 -21.29
N LEU A 83 -2.99 5.03 -22.03
CA LEU A 83 -2.81 6.48 -22.07
C LEU A 83 -3.06 7.12 -20.70
N ALA A 84 -4.10 6.70 -19.98
CA ALA A 84 -4.39 7.18 -18.63
C ALA A 84 -3.23 6.89 -17.66
N LEU A 85 -2.67 5.67 -17.73
CA LEU A 85 -1.50 5.27 -16.95
C LEU A 85 -0.24 6.04 -17.37
N PHE A 86 -0.08 6.35 -18.65
CA PHE A 86 1.08 7.10 -19.14
C PHE A 86 1.05 8.54 -18.61
N VAL A 87 -0.12 9.19 -18.65
CA VAL A 87 -0.33 10.54 -18.12
C VAL A 87 -0.16 10.59 -16.60
N THR A 88 -0.67 9.58 -15.88
CA THR A 88 -0.60 9.53 -14.41
C THR A 88 0.68 8.88 -13.88
N GLY A 89 1.47 8.24 -14.74
CA GLY A 89 2.64 7.43 -14.36
C GLY A 89 3.74 8.24 -13.70
N ALA A 90 3.99 9.47 -14.15
CA ALA A 90 4.98 10.36 -13.52
C ALA A 90 4.62 10.72 -12.07
N LEU A 91 3.33 10.99 -11.80
CA LEU A 91 2.83 11.32 -10.46
C LEU A 91 2.86 10.11 -9.52
N ILE A 92 2.39 8.97 -10.01
CA ILE A 92 2.39 7.70 -9.27
C ILE A 92 3.82 7.31 -8.94
N GLY A 93 4.71 7.32 -9.93
CA GLY A 93 6.12 6.93 -9.78
C GLY A 93 6.88 7.79 -8.77
N GLY A 94 6.76 9.13 -8.86
CA GLY A 94 7.43 10.03 -7.93
C GLY A 94 6.95 9.87 -6.48
N THR A 95 5.64 9.68 -6.30
CA THR A 95 5.05 9.53 -4.97
C THR A 95 5.39 8.18 -4.34
N LEU A 96 5.32 7.09 -5.12
CA LEU A 96 5.78 5.76 -4.68
C LEU A 96 7.26 5.76 -4.32
N TYR A 97 8.11 6.35 -5.17
CA TYR A 97 9.54 6.43 -4.90
C TYR A 97 9.83 7.15 -3.58
N THR A 98 9.18 8.30 -3.35
CA THR A 98 9.33 9.08 -2.12
C THR A 98 8.90 8.28 -0.90
N TYR A 99 7.75 7.59 -0.99
CA TYR A 99 7.24 6.76 0.10
C TYR A 99 8.15 5.55 0.39
N SER A 100 8.58 4.83 -0.65
CA SER A 100 9.52 3.71 -0.50
C SER A 100 10.85 4.16 0.10
N ASN A 101 11.42 5.27 -0.38
CA ASN A 101 12.66 5.82 0.16
C ASN A 101 12.53 6.15 1.65
N ARG A 102 11.39 6.73 2.06
CA ARG A 102 11.11 6.99 3.47
C ARG A 102 11.09 5.71 4.31
N ILE A 103 10.39 4.67 3.85
CA ILE A 103 10.36 3.37 4.56
C ILE A 103 11.78 2.81 4.70
N PHE A 104 12.57 2.79 3.63
CA PHE A 104 13.92 2.24 3.66
C PHE A 104 14.84 3.01 4.63
N LEU A 105 14.65 4.32 4.80
CA LEU A 105 15.39 5.13 5.75
C LEU A 105 14.93 4.93 7.21
N GLU A 106 13.64 4.70 7.43
CA GLU A 106 13.05 4.48 8.76
C GLU A 106 13.27 3.04 9.26
N PHE A 107 13.44 2.07 8.35
CA PHE A 107 13.55 0.63 8.65
C PHE A 107 14.68 0.27 9.64
N PRO A 108 15.92 0.78 9.52
CA PRO A 108 16.99 0.50 10.51
C PRO A 108 16.65 1.01 11.93
N GLY A 109 15.82 2.06 12.03
CA GLY A 109 15.35 2.61 13.31
C GLY A 109 14.32 1.72 13.99
N LEU A 110 13.48 1.03 13.20
CA LEU A 110 12.45 0.09 13.70
C LEU A 110 13.07 -1.19 14.29
N ILE A 111 14.20 -1.65 13.76
CA ILE A 111 14.84 -2.91 14.18
C ILE A 111 15.79 -2.71 15.37
N ARG A 112 16.26 -1.48 15.60
CA ARG A 112 17.31 -1.19 16.60
C ARG A 112 16.77 -0.90 18.03
N ARG A 113 15.46 -0.98 18.25
CA ARG A 113 14.83 -0.81 19.58
C ARG A 113 14.48 -2.14 20.22
#